data_AF-A0A8J6HX57-F1
#
_entry.id   AF-A0A8J6HX57-F1
#
_cell.length_a   1.000
_cell.length_b   1.000
_cell.length_c   1.000
_cell.angle_alpha   90.00
_cell.angle_beta   90.00
_cell.angle_gamma   90.00
#
_symmetry.space_group_name_H-M   'P 1'
#
loop_
_entity.id
_entity.type
_entity.pdbx_description
1 polymer ?
#
loop_
_entity_poly.entity_id
_entity_poly.type
_entity_poly.pdbx_seq_one_letter_code
_entity_poly.pdbx_strand_id
1 'polypeptide(L)'
;MLNTVKQYTPNTWNSNSETSVVPSYTEEYRKLENEVNAMTSTPGIKQIIRVQDLHAYGQFLIREQLLLKTETSPLYRVRYYVTVSNSCLDEVVKYNLDPRRCGMGLSTISFNKKLSYCGSGQILVVVKVLTTEPNKESICPKTSCDYFNWGISVSGELSAMLNIVKQYTPNTWDSYSKTSTLESDTEEYRELRNEDLKAYGQFLIREQLLLKTETSPLYRVRYYVMVNNAYRDKVVKYNLDPRRCGMALSPLSFNKKLDYCEPGRSVVVVKLLTTEPDKKTICPKTSCDYFVEYIVMKDENFWNSLP
;
A
#
# COMPACT_ATOMS: atom_id res chain seq x y z
N MET A 1 -13.26 -4.86 -38.31
CA MET A 1 -14.00 -4.49 -37.08
C MET A 1 -13.15 -3.64 -36.14
N LEU A 2 -11.95 -4.06 -35.75
CA LEU A 2 -11.04 -3.27 -34.88
C LEU A 2 -10.73 -1.84 -35.40
N ASN A 3 -10.49 -1.67 -36.70
CA ASN A 3 -10.25 -0.34 -37.30
C ASN A 3 -11.44 0.61 -37.19
N THR A 4 -12.67 0.07 -37.18
CA THR A 4 -13.89 0.87 -36.99
C THR A 4 -14.02 1.30 -35.53
N VAL A 5 -13.74 0.42 -34.57
CA VAL A 5 -13.78 0.75 -33.13
C VAL A 5 -12.73 1.80 -32.76
N LYS A 6 -11.54 1.78 -33.39
CA LYS A 6 -10.48 2.79 -33.21
C LYS A 6 -10.95 4.22 -33.52
N GLN A 7 -11.94 4.41 -34.39
CA GLN A 7 -12.48 5.76 -34.67
C GLN A 7 -13.28 6.33 -33.49
N TYR A 8 -13.75 5.46 -32.59
CA TYR A 8 -14.53 5.83 -31.41
C TYR A 8 -13.70 5.82 -30.12
N THR A 9 -12.41 5.46 -30.18
CA THR A 9 -11.54 5.51 -28.99
C THR A 9 -11.23 6.95 -28.61
N PRO A 10 -11.10 7.26 -27.31
CA PRO A 10 -10.70 8.60 -26.87
C PRO A 10 -9.35 9.01 -27.47
N ASN A 11 -9.21 10.26 -27.89
CA ASN A 11 -7.95 10.80 -28.43
C ASN A 11 -6.79 10.75 -27.42
N THR A 12 -7.10 10.63 -26.13
CA THR A 12 -6.09 10.48 -25.07
C THR A 12 -5.51 9.06 -25.01
N TRP A 13 -6.03 8.10 -25.76
CA TRP A 13 -5.54 6.74 -25.77
C TRP A 13 -4.22 6.61 -26.54
N ASN A 14 -3.25 5.94 -25.90
CA ASN A 14 -2.03 5.50 -26.56
C ASN A 14 -2.32 4.15 -27.21
N SER A 15 -2.34 4.10 -28.54
CA SER A 15 -2.70 2.89 -29.29
C SER A 15 -1.69 1.75 -29.15
N ASN A 16 -0.53 1.99 -28.55
CA ASN A 16 0.56 1.03 -28.41
C ASN A 16 0.61 0.35 -27.03
N SER A 17 -0.28 0.68 -26.10
CA SER A 17 -0.29 0.08 -24.76
C SER A 17 -1.70 -0.26 -24.28
N GLU A 18 -1.82 -1.35 -23.53
CA GLU A 18 -3.07 -1.72 -22.84
C GLU A 18 -3.34 -0.85 -21.61
N THR A 19 -2.31 -0.17 -21.09
CA THR A 19 -2.42 0.79 -19.99
C THR A 19 -1.51 1.97 -20.18
N SER A 20 -1.88 3.13 -19.62
CA SER A 20 -1.00 4.29 -19.56
C SER A 20 -1.12 4.99 -18.21
N VAL A 21 0.01 5.39 -17.62
CA VAL A 21 0.00 6.22 -16.42
C VAL A 21 -0.47 7.62 -16.82
N VAL A 22 -1.51 8.11 -16.16
CA VAL A 22 -2.04 9.47 -16.37
C VAL A 22 -1.15 10.43 -15.59
N PRO A 23 -0.44 11.37 -16.25
CA PRO A 23 0.46 12.28 -15.54
C PRO A 23 -0.32 13.24 -14.63
N SER A 24 0.21 13.51 -13.43
CA SER A 24 -0.44 14.31 -12.38
C SER A 24 -0.78 15.75 -12.78
N TYR A 25 -0.04 16.31 -13.74
CA TYR A 25 -0.27 17.65 -14.25
C TYR A 25 -1.42 17.75 -15.25
N THR A 26 -1.97 16.63 -15.73
CA THR A 26 -3.05 16.63 -16.73
C THR A 26 -4.41 16.95 -16.10
N GLU A 27 -5.31 17.56 -16.89
CA GLU A 27 -6.68 17.84 -16.46
C GLU A 27 -7.43 16.55 -16.10
N GLU A 28 -7.21 15.47 -16.84
CA GLU A 28 -7.82 14.16 -16.55
C GLU A 28 -7.44 13.65 -15.16
N TYR A 29 -6.15 13.75 -14.79
CA TYR A 29 -5.70 13.36 -13.47
C TYR A 29 -6.39 14.18 -12.38
N ARG A 30 -6.33 15.51 -12.47
CA ARG A 30 -6.91 16.41 -11.45
C ARG A 30 -8.41 16.20 -11.31
N LYS A 31 -9.12 15.98 -12.42
CA LYS A 31 -10.56 15.71 -12.41
C LYS A 31 -10.87 14.40 -11.69
N LEU A 32 -10.15 13.33 -12.01
CA LEU A 32 -10.34 12.04 -11.33
C LEU A 32 -9.93 12.10 -9.87
N GLU A 33 -8.86 12.83 -9.54
CA GLU A 33 -8.41 13.04 -8.17
C GLU A 33 -9.45 13.79 -7.34
N ASN A 34 -10.00 14.88 -7.86
CA ASN A 34 -11.07 15.62 -7.21
C ASN A 34 -12.35 14.76 -7.04
N GLU A 35 -12.72 14.00 -8.07
CA GLU A 35 -13.86 13.09 -8.01
C GLU A 35 -13.65 12.00 -6.94
N VAL A 36 -12.48 11.36 -6.90
CA VAL A 36 -12.16 10.32 -5.91
C VAL A 36 -12.12 10.92 -4.51
N ASN A 37 -11.43 12.03 -4.29
CA ASN A 37 -11.33 12.70 -2.98
C ASN A 37 -12.70 13.17 -2.46
N ALA A 38 -13.63 13.54 -3.35
CA ALA A 38 -15.00 13.89 -2.96
C ALA A 38 -15.86 12.67 -2.59
N MET A 39 -15.50 11.48 -3.08
CA MET A 39 -16.30 10.26 -2.94
C MET A 39 -15.78 9.29 -1.90
N THR A 40 -14.55 9.48 -1.40
CA THR A 40 -13.94 8.59 -0.42
C THR A 40 -12.91 9.31 0.46
N SER A 41 -12.78 8.85 1.71
CA SER A 41 -11.73 9.26 2.65
C SER A 41 -10.40 8.55 2.34
N THR A 42 -10.04 8.42 1.06
CA THR A 42 -8.81 7.72 0.65
C THR A 42 -7.57 8.48 1.08
N PRO A 43 -6.52 7.77 1.57
CA PRO A 43 -5.20 8.34 1.63
C PRO A 43 -4.73 8.68 0.20
N GLY A 44 -4.03 9.81 0.07
CA GLY A 44 -3.74 10.46 -1.22
C GLY A 44 -3.37 9.52 -2.38
N ILE A 45 -3.86 9.87 -3.57
CA ILE A 45 -3.68 9.10 -4.79
C ILE A 45 -2.19 9.10 -5.17
N LYS A 46 -1.59 7.90 -5.28
CA LYS A 46 -0.19 7.77 -5.71
C LYS A 46 -0.06 7.92 -7.22
N GLN A 47 -0.95 7.26 -7.95
CA GLN A 47 -0.98 7.27 -9.41
C GLN A 47 -2.36 6.88 -9.92
N ILE A 48 -2.66 7.33 -11.14
CA ILE A 48 -3.83 6.92 -11.90
C ILE A 48 -3.35 6.18 -13.15
N ILE A 49 -3.83 4.95 -13.33
CA ILE A 49 -3.56 4.13 -14.51
C ILE A 49 -4.82 4.14 -15.37
N ARG A 50 -4.73 4.60 -16.61
CA ARG A 50 -5.80 4.49 -17.61
C ARG A 50 -5.74 3.11 -18.26
N VAL A 51 -6.88 2.42 -18.31
CA VAL A 51 -7.02 1.14 -19.02
C VAL A 51 -7.45 1.41 -20.46
N GLN A 52 -6.77 0.78 -21.42
CA GLN A 52 -6.89 1.00 -22.86
C GLN A 52 -7.22 -0.31 -23.59
N ASP A 53 -8.12 -1.11 -23.01
CA ASP A 53 -8.61 -2.34 -23.62
C ASP A 53 -9.63 -2.03 -24.73
N LEU A 54 -9.17 -2.08 -25.98
CA LEU A 54 -9.98 -1.84 -27.17
C LEU A 54 -11.11 -2.87 -27.34
N HIS A 55 -10.90 -4.11 -26.90
CA HIS A 55 -11.87 -5.18 -27.02
C HIS A 55 -13.02 -4.99 -26.03
N ALA A 56 -12.70 -4.80 -24.74
CA ALA A 56 -13.72 -4.52 -23.72
C ALA A 56 -14.47 -3.21 -24.02
N TYR A 57 -13.77 -2.17 -24.49
CA TYR A 57 -14.40 -0.92 -24.88
C TYR A 57 -15.34 -1.09 -26.09
N GLY A 58 -14.93 -1.88 -27.08
CA GLY A 58 -15.79 -2.21 -28.23
C GLY A 58 -17.08 -2.93 -27.81
N GLN A 59 -16.98 -3.91 -26.90
CA GLN A 59 -18.15 -4.60 -26.35
C GLN A 59 -19.09 -3.64 -25.60
N PHE A 60 -18.51 -2.74 -24.79
CA PHE A 60 -19.25 -1.70 -24.08
C PHE A 60 -20.02 -0.77 -25.03
N LEU A 61 -19.39 -0.32 -26.12
CA LEU A 61 -20.04 0.54 -27.13
C LEU A 61 -21.15 -0.22 -27.88
N ILE A 62 -20.94 -1.48 -28.27
CA ILE A 62 -21.97 -2.28 -28.92
C ILE A 62 -23.18 -2.46 -28.00
N ARG A 63 -22.92 -2.74 -26.72
CA ARG A 63 -23.96 -2.90 -25.70
C ARG A 63 -24.76 -1.61 -25.53
N GLU A 64 -24.10 -0.47 -25.50
CA GLU A 64 -24.76 0.83 -25.48
C GLU A 64 -25.70 1.02 -26.68
N GLN A 65 -25.21 0.78 -27.89
CA GLN A 65 -26.03 0.93 -29.10
C GLN A 65 -27.24 -0.01 -29.11
N LEU A 66 -27.10 -1.20 -28.53
CA LEU A 66 -28.22 -2.11 -28.35
C LEU A 66 -29.23 -1.55 -27.34
N LEU A 67 -28.77 -1.11 -26.16
CA LEU A 67 -29.63 -0.54 -25.12
C LEU A 67 -30.37 0.72 -25.59
N LEU A 68 -29.71 1.60 -26.37
CA LEU A 68 -30.36 2.76 -26.97
C LEU A 68 -31.52 2.41 -27.92
N LYS A 69 -31.52 1.20 -28.50
CA LYS A 69 -32.60 0.73 -29.38
C LYS A 69 -33.70 -0.02 -28.62
N THR A 70 -33.36 -0.66 -27.50
CA THR A 70 -34.29 -1.54 -26.78
C THR A 70 -34.92 -0.88 -25.56
N GLU A 71 -34.21 0.03 -24.89
CA GLU A 71 -34.70 0.71 -23.69
C GLU A 71 -35.56 1.90 -24.07
N THR A 72 -36.72 2.04 -23.43
CA THR A 72 -37.61 3.21 -23.60
C THR A 72 -37.18 4.40 -22.74
N SER A 73 -36.41 4.12 -21.69
CA SER A 73 -35.90 5.14 -20.77
C SER A 73 -34.58 5.72 -21.27
N PRO A 74 -34.26 6.98 -20.96
CA PRO A 74 -32.97 7.56 -21.30
C PRO A 74 -31.81 6.72 -20.73
N LEU A 75 -30.81 6.44 -21.58
CA LEU A 75 -29.61 5.72 -21.20
C LEU A 75 -28.48 6.70 -20.86
N TYR A 76 -27.79 6.45 -19.74
CA TYR A 76 -26.69 7.29 -19.27
C TYR A 76 -25.39 6.50 -19.17
N ARG A 77 -24.27 7.19 -19.45
CA ARG A 77 -22.92 6.75 -19.06
C ARG A 77 -22.52 7.45 -17.77
N VAL A 78 -22.40 6.70 -16.69
CA VAL A 78 -22.05 7.24 -15.37
C VAL A 78 -20.84 6.53 -14.78
N ARG A 79 -20.10 7.22 -13.92
CA ARG A 79 -18.97 6.63 -13.22
C ARG A 79 -19.42 6.05 -11.89
N TYR A 80 -18.96 4.84 -11.61
CA TYR A 80 -19.03 4.20 -10.31
C TYR A 80 -17.64 3.72 -9.90
N TYR A 81 -17.53 3.31 -8.64
CA TYR A 81 -16.29 2.92 -8.03
C TYR A 81 -16.42 1.57 -7.32
N VAL A 82 -15.31 0.85 -7.29
CA VAL A 82 -15.19 -0.44 -6.62
C VAL A 82 -13.77 -0.61 -6.13
N THR A 83 -13.61 -1.16 -4.93
CA THR A 83 -12.30 -1.47 -4.36
C THR A 83 -12.01 -2.95 -4.56
N VAL A 84 -10.77 -3.26 -4.95
CA VAL A 84 -10.30 -4.64 -5.07
C VAL A 84 -8.89 -4.75 -4.49
N SER A 85 -8.46 -5.99 -4.20
CA SER A 85 -7.08 -6.23 -3.78
C SER A 85 -6.10 -5.72 -4.84
N ASN A 86 -5.01 -5.09 -4.40
CA ASN A 86 -3.91 -4.67 -5.28
C ASN A 86 -3.28 -5.86 -6.03
N SER A 87 -3.35 -7.08 -5.47
CA SER A 87 -2.92 -8.30 -6.15
C SER A 87 -3.74 -8.64 -7.41
N CYS A 88 -4.89 -8.01 -7.59
CA CYS A 88 -5.77 -8.22 -8.75
C CYS A 88 -5.52 -7.21 -9.88
N LEU A 89 -4.57 -6.28 -9.74
CA LEU A 89 -4.33 -5.20 -10.69
C LEU A 89 -4.23 -5.72 -12.14
N ASP A 90 -3.40 -6.72 -12.37
CA ASP A 90 -3.18 -7.28 -13.71
C ASP A 90 -4.44 -7.94 -14.27
N GLU A 91 -5.21 -8.65 -13.43
CA GLU A 91 -6.47 -9.29 -13.83
C GLU A 91 -7.55 -8.24 -14.16
N VAL A 92 -7.61 -7.14 -13.40
CA VAL A 92 -8.54 -6.02 -13.64
C VAL A 92 -8.26 -5.36 -14.98
N VAL A 93 -6.98 -5.11 -15.28
CA VAL A 93 -6.53 -4.52 -16.54
C VAL A 93 -6.85 -5.45 -17.71
N LYS A 94 -6.52 -6.73 -17.57
CA LYS A 94 -6.59 -7.71 -18.68
C LYS A 94 -7.99 -8.24 -18.96
N TYR A 95 -8.86 -8.30 -17.95
CA TYR A 95 -10.16 -8.98 -18.05
C TYR A 95 -11.35 -8.10 -17.64
N ASN A 96 -11.22 -6.78 -17.75
CA ASN A 96 -12.28 -5.81 -17.46
C ASN A 96 -12.99 -6.08 -16.12
N LEU A 97 -12.21 -6.31 -15.04
CA LEU A 97 -12.71 -6.57 -13.67
C LEU A 97 -13.66 -7.79 -13.61
N ASP A 98 -13.19 -8.96 -14.05
CA ASP A 98 -13.94 -10.20 -13.83
C ASP A 98 -13.92 -10.58 -12.33
N PRO A 99 -15.08 -10.59 -11.63
CA PRO A 99 -15.13 -10.87 -10.19
C PRO A 99 -14.63 -12.28 -9.85
N ARG A 100 -14.73 -13.24 -10.79
CA ARG A 100 -14.27 -14.62 -10.59
C ARG A 100 -12.75 -14.71 -10.51
N ARG A 101 -12.06 -13.86 -11.26
CA ARG A 101 -10.59 -13.78 -11.31
C ARG A 101 -10.03 -12.99 -10.14
N CYS A 102 -10.78 -12.00 -9.66
CA CYS A 102 -10.39 -11.16 -8.53
C CYS A 102 -10.75 -11.76 -7.16
N GLY A 103 -11.22 -13.02 -7.11
CA GLY A 103 -11.61 -13.69 -5.85
C GLY A 103 -12.82 -13.06 -5.16
N MET A 104 -13.65 -12.29 -5.89
CA MET A 104 -14.86 -11.64 -5.37
C MET A 104 -16.08 -12.59 -5.31
N GLY A 105 -15.89 -13.85 -5.69
CA GLY A 105 -16.93 -14.88 -5.73
C GLY A 105 -17.77 -14.88 -7.02
N LEU A 106 -18.77 -15.76 -7.06
CA LEU A 106 -19.77 -15.84 -8.14
C LEU A 106 -20.92 -14.82 -7.97
N SER A 107 -20.93 -14.09 -6.86
CA SER A 107 -21.93 -13.05 -6.60
C SER A 107 -21.80 -11.88 -7.56
N THR A 108 -22.93 -11.27 -7.89
CA THR A 108 -23.03 -10.05 -8.68
C THR A 108 -22.11 -8.99 -8.10
N ILE A 109 -21.18 -8.48 -8.92
CA ILE A 109 -20.33 -7.35 -8.53
C ILE A 109 -21.22 -6.12 -8.28
N SER A 110 -20.93 -5.38 -7.22
CA SER A 110 -21.64 -4.15 -6.89
C SER A 110 -20.67 -2.97 -7.01
N PHE A 111 -21.13 -1.92 -7.70
CA PHE A 111 -20.41 -0.68 -7.85
C PHE A 111 -21.12 0.43 -7.09
N ASN A 112 -20.37 1.32 -6.44
CA ASN A 112 -20.92 2.37 -5.59
C ASN A 112 -20.49 3.75 -6.09
N LYS A 113 -21.37 4.74 -5.98
CA LYS A 113 -21.04 6.15 -6.28
C LYS A 113 -20.10 6.73 -5.24
N LYS A 114 -20.26 6.31 -3.99
CA LYS A 114 -19.43 6.72 -2.85
C LYS A 114 -18.82 5.48 -2.21
N LEU A 115 -17.56 5.58 -1.82
CA LEU A 115 -16.86 4.52 -1.09
C LEU A 115 -16.56 5.01 0.31
N SER A 116 -17.02 4.27 1.32
CA SER A 116 -16.76 4.61 2.73
C SER A 116 -15.26 4.59 3.03
N TYR A 117 -14.52 3.65 2.44
CA TYR A 117 -13.10 3.47 2.69
C TYR A 117 -12.44 2.64 1.57
N CYS A 118 -11.17 2.94 1.27
CA CYS A 118 -10.29 2.09 0.49
C CYS A 118 -9.12 1.68 1.39
N GLY A 119 -9.02 0.38 1.68
CA GLY A 119 -8.04 -0.17 2.60
C GLY A 119 -6.62 -0.15 2.09
N SER A 120 -5.68 -0.26 3.04
CA SER A 120 -4.29 -0.62 2.74
C SER A 120 -4.26 -1.93 1.95
N GLY A 121 -3.49 -1.95 0.85
CA GLY A 121 -3.43 -3.09 -0.06
C GLY A 121 -4.62 -3.21 -1.03
N GLN A 122 -5.50 -2.20 -1.11
CA GLN A 122 -6.56 -2.12 -2.12
C GLN A 122 -6.26 -1.05 -3.17
N ILE A 123 -6.77 -1.29 -4.36
CA ILE A 123 -6.84 -0.32 -5.46
C ILE A 123 -8.31 0.08 -5.66
N LEU A 124 -8.51 1.32 -6.08
CA LEU A 124 -9.82 1.85 -6.43
C LEU A 124 -9.96 1.81 -7.95
N VAL A 125 -10.94 1.08 -8.45
CA VAL A 125 -11.24 0.97 -9.88
C VAL A 125 -12.40 1.91 -10.20
N VAL A 126 -12.18 2.78 -11.17
CA VAL A 126 -13.19 3.69 -11.73
C VAL A 126 -13.80 3.00 -12.95
N VAL A 127 -15.09 2.67 -12.87
CA VAL A 127 -15.82 2.01 -13.95
C VAL A 127 -16.82 2.97 -14.58
N LYS A 128 -16.93 2.95 -15.91
CA LYS A 128 -18.05 3.55 -16.64
C LYS A 128 -19.15 2.51 -16.76
N VAL A 129 -20.36 2.85 -16.36
CA VAL A 129 -21.53 1.95 -16.34
C VAL A 129 -22.64 2.54 -17.20
N LEU A 130 -23.30 1.68 -17.97
CA LEU A 130 -24.53 1.99 -18.70
C LEU A 130 -25.73 1.75 -17.77
N THR A 131 -26.55 2.78 -17.54
CA THR A 131 -27.71 2.67 -16.66
C THR A 131 -28.83 3.63 -17.07
N THR A 132 -30.07 3.26 -16.76
CA THR A 132 -31.25 4.13 -16.83
C THR A 132 -31.52 4.87 -15.51
N GLU A 133 -30.83 4.48 -14.43
CA GLU A 133 -30.93 5.06 -13.09
C GLU A 133 -29.61 5.77 -12.71
N PRO A 134 -29.29 6.94 -13.30
CA PRO A 134 -27.99 7.59 -13.12
C PRO A 134 -27.75 8.08 -11.69
N ASN A 135 -28.81 8.18 -10.86
CA ASN A 135 -28.75 8.69 -9.50
C ASN A 135 -28.65 7.61 -8.42
N LYS A 136 -28.69 6.32 -8.79
CA LYS A 136 -28.63 5.22 -7.83
C LYS A 136 -27.28 5.20 -7.11
N GLU A 137 -27.28 5.05 -5.78
CA GLU A 137 -26.03 5.02 -5.00
C GLU A 137 -25.19 3.77 -5.27
N SER A 138 -25.84 2.65 -5.56
CA SER A 138 -25.19 1.37 -5.84
C SER A 138 -25.86 0.66 -7.02
N ILE A 139 -25.09 0.04 -7.89
CA ILE A 139 -25.57 -0.72 -9.04
C ILE A 139 -24.88 -2.06 -9.15
N CYS A 140 -25.63 -3.10 -9.52
CA CYS A 140 -25.10 -4.41 -9.87
C CYS A 140 -25.33 -4.61 -11.37
N PRO A 141 -24.32 -4.43 -12.24
CA PRO A 141 -24.48 -4.68 -13.67
C PRO A 141 -24.91 -6.12 -13.91
N LYS A 142 -25.76 -6.33 -14.92
CA LYS A 142 -26.26 -7.68 -15.25
C LYS A 142 -25.21 -8.48 -16.01
N THR A 143 -24.41 -7.79 -16.83
CA THR A 143 -23.38 -8.39 -17.69
C THR A 143 -22.09 -7.60 -17.66
N SER A 144 -20.97 -8.24 -18.01
CA SER A 144 -19.66 -7.57 -18.12
C SER A 144 -19.59 -6.52 -19.23
N CYS A 145 -20.54 -6.54 -20.18
CA CYS A 145 -20.63 -5.55 -21.24
C CYS A 145 -21.37 -4.27 -20.81
N ASP A 146 -22.05 -4.27 -19.65
CA ASP A 146 -22.76 -3.10 -19.14
C ASP A 146 -21.78 -2.10 -18.46
N TYR A 147 -20.51 -2.46 -18.32
CA TYR A 147 -19.47 -1.59 -17.74
C TYR A 147 -18.10 -1.75 -18.40
N PHE A 148 -17.26 -0.73 -18.23
CA PHE A 148 -15.88 -0.69 -18.71
C PHE A 148 -14.96 -0.05 -17.67
N ASN A 149 -13.84 -0.70 -17.39
CA ASN A 149 -12.79 -0.17 -16.52
C ASN A 149 -12.14 1.04 -17.18
N TRP A 150 -12.40 2.24 -16.67
CA TRP A 150 -11.89 3.48 -17.25
C TRP A 150 -10.52 3.85 -16.68
N GLY A 151 -10.32 3.63 -15.38
CA GLY A 151 -9.06 3.92 -14.72
C GLY A 151 -8.94 3.26 -13.36
N ILE A 152 -7.71 3.19 -12.87
CA ILE A 152 -7.34 2.58 -11.59
C ILE A 152 -6.55 3.60 -10.79
N SER A 153 -7.05 3.96 -9.63
CA SER A 153 -6.33 4.75 -8.63
C SER A 153 -5.62 3.81 -7.68
N VAL A 154 -4.29 3.92 -7.62
CA VAL A 154 -3.49 3.19 -6.66
C VAL A 154 -3.29 4.10 -5.45
N SER A 155 -3.81 3.68 -4.30
CA SER A 155 -3.65 4.41 -3.04
C SER A 155 -2.18 4.33 -2.59
N GLY A 156 -1.63 5.46 -2.14
CA GLY A 156 -0.26 5.51 -1.63
C GLY A 156 -0.22 5.11 -0.15
N GLU A 157 0.31 3.92 0.16
CA GLU A 157 0.63 3.52 1.55
C GLU A 157 1.55 4.55 2.23
N LEU A 158 2.46 5.16 1.46
CA LEU A 158 3.46 6.07 1.99
C LEU A 158 2.91 7.41 2.47
N SER A 159 1.85 7.99 1.91
CA SER A 159 1.40 9.33 2.34
C SER A 159 0.65 9.30 3.67
N ALA A 160 -0.16 8.28 3.92
CA ALA A 160 -0.80 8.08 5.22
C ALA A 160 0.23 7.70 6.29
N MET A 161 1.16 6.79 5.96
CA MET A 161 2.29 6.47 6.84
C MET A 161 3.18 7.69 7.08
N LEU A 162 3.55 8.46 6.05
CA LEU A 162 4.36 9.67 6.19
C LEU A 162 3.65 10.75 7.01
N ASN A 163 2.31 10.88 6.93
CA ASN A 163 1.57 11.83 7.74
C ASN A 163 1.51 11.39 9.21
N ILE A 164 1.29 10.09 9.48
CA ILE A 164 1.39 9.52 10.83
C ILE A 164 2.82 9.67 11.35
N VAL A 165 3.81 9.27 10.56
CA VAL A 165 5.23 9.42 10.89
C VAL A 165 5.54 10.88 11.17
N LYS A 166 5.20 11.85 10.32
CA LYS A 166 5.43 13.30 10.55
C LYS A 166 4.69 13.85 11.78
N GLN A 167 3.51 13.33 12.09
CA GLN A 167 2.74 13.74 13.26
C GLN A 167 3.36 13.21 14.58
N TYR A 168 4.04 12.06 14.52
CA TYR A 168 4.56 11.36 15.70
C TYR A 168 6.10 11.23 15.75
N THR A 169 6.83 11.70 14.73
CA THR A 169 8.30 11.84 14.76
C THR A 169 8.65 13.16 15.43
N PRO A 170 9.45 13.13 16.51
CA PRO A 170 10.07 14.36 17.00
C PRO A 170 10.99 14.94 15.90
N ASN A 171 11.17 16.28 15.89
CA ASN A 171 12.09 17.02 15.01
C ASN A 171 13.57 16.57 15.08
N THR A 172 13.88 15.49 15.81
CA THR A 172 15.23 14.92 15.97
C THR A 172 15.56 13.83 14.96
N TRP A 173 14.64 13.38 14.09
CA TRP A 173 14.94 12.31 13.11
C TRP A 173 16.13 12.66 12.18
N ASP A 174 16.30 13.93 11.81
CA ASP A 174 17.43 14.38 10.99
C ASP A 174 18.79 14.28 11.71
N SER A 175 18.82 14.07 13.04
CA SER A 175 20.07 13.78 13.76
C SER A 175 20.40 12.28 13.85
N TYR A 176 19.47 11.38 13.50
CA TYR A 176 19.65 9.92 13.61
C TYR A 176 20.19 9.25 12.33
N SER A 177 20.06 9.86 11.14
CA SER A 177 20.53 9.27 9.87
C SER A 177 22.04 9.38 9.63
N LYS A 178 22.81 9.97 10.54
CA LYS A 178 24.26 10.20 10.39
C LYS A 178 25.14 8.94 10.48
N THR A 179 24.58 7.74 10.60
CA THR A 179 25.37 6.50 10.71
C THR A 179 25.58 5.78 9.37
N SER A 180 24.93 6.19 8.27
CA SER A 180 25.28 5.69 6.94
C SER A 180 26.37 6.57 6.32
N THR A 181 27.50 5.98 5.96
CA THR A 181 28.55 6.61 5.14
C THR A 181 28.12 6.84 3.68
N LEU A 182 26.87 6.53 3.34
CA LEU A 182 26.28 6.76 2.03
C LEU A 182 25.97 8.26 1.86
N GLU A 183 26.42 8.84 0.76
CA GLU A 183 26.06 10.20 0.37
C GLU A 183 24.53 10.31 0.24
N SER A 184 23.96 11.36 0.84
CA SER A 184 22.52 11.57 1.01
C SER A 184 21.70 11.66 -0.28
N ASP A 185 22.37 11.71 -1.44
CA ASP A 185 21.75 11.85 -2.76
C ASP A 185 21.80 10.58 -3.62
N THR A 186 22.29 9.47 -3.09
CA THR A 186 22.28 8.19 -3.81
C THR A 186 20.87 7.57 -3.82
N GLU A 187 20.49 6.92 -4.92
CA GLU A 187 19.21 6.21 -5.03
C GLU A 187 19.10 5.09 -3.97
N GLU A 188 20.23 4.45 -3.65
CA GLU A 188 20.33 3.45 -2.58
C GLU A 188 19.99 4.02 -1.20
N TYR A 189 20.45 5.24 -0.88
CA TYR A 189 20.07 5.94 0.35
C TYR A 189 18.56 6.25 0.40
N ARG A 190 17.96 6.63 -0.74
CA ARG A 190 16.52 6.88 -0.82
C ARG A 190 15.70 5.61 -0.62
N GLU A 191 16.12 4.49 -1.20
CA GLU A 191 15.46 3.19 -1.00
C GLU A 191 15.52 2.74 0.46
N LEU A 192 16.71 2.81 1.08
CA LEU A 192 16.89 2.47 2.49
C LEU A 192 16.03 3.35 3.40
N ARG A 193 16.02 4.67 3.17
CA ARG A 193 15.17 5.60 3.91
C ARG A 193 13.68 5.27 3.77
N ASN A 194 13.23 4.88 2.58
CA ASN A 194 11.84 4.52 2.34
C ASN A 194 11.42 3.23 3.04
N GLU A 195 12.30 2.22 3.08
CA GLU A 195 12.05 0.98 3.82
C GLU A 195 12.04 1.22 5.34
N ASP A 196 12.94 2.05 5.87
CA ASP A 196 12.94 2.45 7.29
C ASP A 196 11.65 3.19 7.68
N LEU A 197 11.23 4.15 6.86
CA LEU A 197 9.98 4.89 7.07
C LEU A 197 8.76 3.97 7.01
N LYS A 198 8.77 2.97 6.12
CA LYS A 198 7.71 1.97 6.01
C LYS A 198 7.66 1.08 7.25
N ALA A 199 8.81 0.57 7.70
CA ALA A 199 8.89 -0.25 8.91
C ALA A 199 8.43 0.53 10.15
N TYR A 200 8.88 1.77 10.29
CA TYR A 200 8.44 2.65 11.39
C TYR A 200 6.95 3.00 11.31
N GLY A 201 6.42 3.25 10.11
CA GLY A 201 5.00 3.46 9.89
C GLY A 201 4.15 2.25 10.29
N GLN A 202 4.60 1.03 9.94
CA GLN A 202 3.94 -0.21 10.35
C GLN A 202 3.93 -0.38 11.89
N PHE A 203 5.05 -0.07 12.54
CA PHE A 203 5.18 -0.08 14.00
C PHE A 203 4.17 0.88 14.68
N LEU A 204 4.06 2.11 14.18
CA LEU A 204 3.10 3.10 14.72
C LEU A 204 1.64 2.69 14.49
N ILE A 205 1.30 2.14 13.31
CA ILE A 205 -0.05 1.63 13.05
C ILE A 205 -0.38 0.48 14.01
N ARG A 206 0.56 -0.43 14.23
CA ARG A 206 0.40 -1.55 15.17
C ARG A 206 0.16 -1.05 16.59
N GLU A 207 0.90 -0.04 17.03
CA GLU A 207 0.68 0.60 18.33
C GLU A 207 -0.73 1.17 18.46
N GLN A 208 -1.19 1.94 17.47
CA GLN A 208 -2.53 2.54 17.51
C GLN A 208 -3.65 1.48 17.52
N LEU A 209 -3.43 0.35 16.84
CA LEU A 209 -4.35 -0.78 16.89
C LEU A 209 -4.37 -1.40 18.28
N LEU A 210 -3.19 -1.70 18.85
CA LEU A 210 -3.09 -2.30 20.18
C LEU A 210 -3.67 -1.40 21.27
N LEU A 211 -3.45 -0.08 21.20
CA LEU A 211 -4.05 0.89 22.14
C LEU A 211 -5.59 0.90 22.11
N LYS A 212 -6.21 0.49 21.01
CA LYS A 212 -7.67 0.40 20.89
C LYS A 212 -8.22 -0.96 21.32
N THR A 213 -7.43 -2.02 21.21
CA THR A 213 -7.89 -3.41 21.42
C THR A 213 -7.44 -4.01 22.74
N GLU A 214 -6.30 -3.61 23.27
CA GLU A 214 -5.74 -4.12 24.51
C GLU A 214 -6.26 -3.33 25.70
N THR A 215 -6.71 -4.02 26.74
CA THR A 215 -7.14 -3.40 28.01
C THR A 215 -5.96 -3.13 28.94
N SER A 216 -4.82 -3.78 28.69
CA SER A 216 -3.59 -3.62 29.46
C SER A 216 -2.78 -2.42 28.97
N PRO A 217 -2.05 -1.72 29.85
CA PRO A 217 -1.18 -0.63 29.44
C PRO A 217 -0.11 -1.12 28.46
N LEU A 218 0.05 -0.40 27.35
CA LEU A 218 1.03 -0.69 26.31
C LEU A 218 2.28 0.18 26.52
N TYR A 219 3.46 -0.45 26.49
CA TYR A 219 4.74 0.20 26.70
C TYR A 219 5.63 0.10 25.46
N ARG A 220 6.43 1.14 25.22
CA ARG A 220 7.56 1.13 24.29
C ARG A 220 8.84 0.83 25.07
N VAL A 221 9.37 -0.37 24.94
CA VAL A 221 10.56 -0.80 25.70
C VAL A 221 11.69 -1.15 24.76
N ARG A 222 12.91 -0.75 25.12
CA ARG A 222 14.12 -1.12 24.38
C ARG A 222 14.58 -2.51 24.76
N TYR A 223 14.86 -3.31 23.75
CA TYR A 223 15.53 -4.58 23.87
C TYR A 223 16.74 -4.61 22.95
N TYR A 224 17.60 -5.60 23.19
CA TYR A 224 18.85 -5.81 22.49
C TYR A 224 18.84 -7.20 21.86
N VAL A 225 19.22 -7.27 20.59
CA VAL A 225 19.33 -8.52 19.84
C VAL A 225 20.74 -8.62 19.28
N MET A 226 21.40 -9.76 19.50
CA MET A 226 22.70 -10.04 18.88
C MET A 226 22.52 -10.67 17.51
N VAL A 227 23.13 -10.07 16.49
CA VAL A 227 23.11 -10.57 15.12
C VAL A 227 24.53 -10.81 14.63
N ASN A 228 24.73 -11.82 13.79
CA ASN A 228 26.03 -12.02 13.14
C ASN A 228 26.30 -10.84 12.19
N ASN A 229 27.53 -10.34 12.17
CA ASN A 229 27.93 -9.22 11.31
C ASN A 229 27.65 -9.48 9.83
N ALA A 230 27.67 -10.74 9.38
CA ALA A 230 27.32 -11.12 8.01
C ALA A 230 25.85 -10.79 7.62
N TYR A 231 24.96 -10.60 8.59
CA TYR A 231 23.55 -10.24 8.35
C TYR A 231 23.27 -8.76 8.57
N ARG A 232 24.27 -7.95 8.93
CA ARG A 232 24.08 -6.55 9.35
C ARG A 232 23.26 -5.74 8.35
N ASP A 233 23.69 -5.70 7.10
CA ASP A 233 23.07 -4.83 6.09
C ASP A 233 21.65 -5.30 5.78
N LYS A 234 21.42 -6.61 5.86
CA LYS A 234 20.08 -7.20 5.72
C LYS A 234 19.18 -6.86 6.90
N VAL A 235 19.72 -6.82 8.12
CA VAL A 235 18.97 -6.45 9.32
C VAL A 235 18.48 -5.01 9.25
N VAL A 236 19.32 -4.08 8.77
CA VAL A 236 18.90 -2.70 8.49
C VAL A 236 17.82 -2.71 7.42
N LYS A 237 18.14 -3.27 6.24
CA LYS A 237 17.27 -3.23 5.07
C LYS A 237 15.90 -3.87 5.29
N TYR A 238 15.82 -4.89 6.14
CA TYR A 238 14.61 -5.68 6.35
C TYR A 238 14.06 -5.61 7.78
N ASN A 239 14.46 -4.60 8.57
CA ASN A 239 14.00 -4.39 9.94
C ASN A 239 14.02 -5.69 10.78
N LEU A 240 15.14 -6.42 10.72
CA LEU A 240 15.38 -7.68 11.43
C LEU A 240 14.36 -8.82 11.10
N ASP A 241 13.67 -8.80 9.96
CA ASP A 241 12.84 -9.93 9.50
C ASP A 241 13.71 -11.19 9.29
N PRO A 242 13.55 -12.25 10.11
CA PRO A 242 14.42 -13.42 10.06
C PRO A 242 14.43 -14.09 8.68
N ARG A 243 13.29 -14.11 7.99
CA ARG A 243 13.14 -14.78 6.68
C ARG A 243 13.95 -14.07 5.60
N ARG A 244 13.93 -12.73 5.62
CA ARG A 244 14.62 -11.89 4.63
C ARG A 244 16.10 -11.72 4.97
N CYS A 245 16.44 -11.75 6.25
CA CYS A 245 17.82 -11.72 6.69
C CYS A 245 18.57 -13.03 6.43
N GLY A 246 17.87 -14.13 6.12
CA GLY A 246 18.46 -15.46 6.00
C GLY A 246 18.88 -16.03 7.36
N MET A 247 18.25 -15.55 8.43
CA MET A 247 18.45 -16.07 9.78
C MET A 247 17.60 -17.32 9.97
N ALA A 248 18.06 -18.23 10.82
CA ALA A 248 17.24 -19.38 11.20
C ALA A 248 15.89 -18.90 11.77
N LEU A 249 14.80 -19.60 11.42
CA LEU A 249 13.44 -19.31 11.90
C LEU A 249 13.26 -19.54 13.41
N SER A 250 14.33 -19.86 14.13
CA SER A 250 14.33 -19.87 15.59
C SER A 250 13.86 -18.51 16.10
N PRO A 251 13.02 -18.49 17.15
CA PRO A 251 12.53 -17.24 17.71
C PRO A 251 13.72 -16.37 18.12
N LEU A 252 13.75 -15.15 17.57
CA LEU A 252 14.70 -14.15 18.00
C LEU A 252 14.43 -13.82 19.47
N SER A 253 15.48 -13.91 20.29
CA SER A 253 15.42 -13.59 21.70
C SER A 253 15.80 -12.13 21.90
N PHE A 254 14.86 -11.33 22.38
CA PHE A 254 15.04 -9.91 22.67
C PHE A 254 15.38 -9.79 24.15
N ASN A 255 16.55 -9.26 24.49
CA ASN A 255 17.00 -9.16 25.88
C ASN A 255 17.00 -7.71 26.37
N LYS A 256 16.47 -7.45 27.57
CA LYS A 256 16.42 -6.09 28.14
C LYS A 256 17.80 -5.57 28.56
N LYS A 257 18.76 -6.48 28.76
CA LYS A 257 20.17 -6.21 29.01
C LYS A 257 21.01 -7.28 28.31
N LEU A 258 22.15 -6.89 27.76
CA LEU A 258 23.20 -7.82 27.32
C LEU A 258 24.39 -7.66 28.25
N ASP A 259 24.81 -8.75 28.86
CA ASP A 259 26.02 -8.75 29.71
C ASP A 259 27.30 -8.94 28.88
N TYR A 260 27.17 -9.43 27.65
CA TYR A 260 28.28 -9.71 26.75
C TYR A 260 27.85 -9.68 25.28
N CYS A 261 28.78 -9.30 24.40
CA CYS A 261 28.63 -9.42 22.96
C CYS A 261 29.82 -10.17 22.35
N GLU A 262 29.52 -11.29 21.73
CA GLU A 262 30.48 -12.17 21.05
C GLU A 262 31.24 -11.43 19.94
N PRO A 263 32.56 -11.68 19.78
CA PRO A 263 33.29 -11.27 18.59
C PRO A 263 32.59 -11.71 17.30
N GLY A 264 32.56 -10.83 16.29
CA GLY A 264 31.86 -11.09 15.02
C GLY A 264 30.35 -10.89 15.08
N ARG A 265 29.82 -10.33 16.18
CA ARG A 265 28.40 -9.95 16.30
C ARG A 265 28.22 -8.45 16.50
N SER A 266 27.05 -7.99 16.07
CA SER A 266 26.54 -6.64 16.25
C SER A 266 25.37 -6.67 17.22
N VAL A 267 25.21 -5.61 18.00
CA VAL A 267 24.03 -5.43 18.86
C VAL A 267 23.04 -4.54 18.14
N VAL A 268 21.83 -5.05 17.97
CA VAL A 268 20.71 -4.32 17.38
C VAL A 268 19.82 -3.85 18.52
N VAL A 269 19.64 -2.54 18.63
CA VAL A 269 18.70 -1.96 19.58
C VAL A 269 17.34 -1.86 18.90
N VAL A 270 16.35 -2.45 19.52
CA VAL A 270 14.98 -2.55 18.99
C VAL A 270 14.01 -1.97 20.01
N LYS A 271 13.08 -1.16 19.52
CA LYS A 271 11.94 -0.68 20.30
C LYS A 271 10.79 -1.64 20.07
N LEU A 272 10.33 -2.28 21.14
CA LEU A 272 9.26 -3.28 21.14
C LEU A 272 8.01 -2.73 21.85
N LEU A 273 6.84 -3.02 21.29
CA LEU A 273 5.55 -2.82 21.94
C LEU A 273 5.25 -4.04 22.82
N THR A 274 5.07 -3.82 24.12
CA THR A 274 4.77 -4.91 25.07
C THR A 274 3.85 -4.44 26.18
N THR A 275 3.02 -5.35 26.70
CA THR A 275 2.24 -5.17 27.93
C THR A 275 3.01 -5.63 29.17
N GLU A 276 4.20 -6.21 28.99
CA GLU A 276 5.04 -6.78 30.05
C GLU A 276 6.43 -6.12 30.04
N PRO A 277 6.55 -4.86 30.51
CA PRO A 277 7.78 -4.08 30.37
C PRO A 277 8.96 -4.63 31.18
N ASP A 278 8.70 -5.46 32.18
CA ASP A 278 9.71 -5.99 33.12
C ASP A 278 10.25 -7.37 32.75
N LYS A 279 9.76 -7.99 31.66
CA LYS A 279 10.34 -9.24 31.19
C LYS A 279 11.77 -9.04 30.74
N LYS A 280 12.67 -9.88 31.25
CA LYS A 280 14.09 -9.87 30.85
C LYS A 280 14.27 -10.28 29.40
N THR A 281 13.44 -11.21 28.93
CA THR A 281 13.50 -11.76 27.59
C THR A 281 12.10 -11.86 27.00
N ILE A 282 11.94 -11.42 25.75
CA ILE A 282 10.70 -11.54 24.99
C ILE A 282 10.98 -12.12 23.61
N CYS A 283 10.04 -12.92 23.11
CA CYS A 283 9.99 -13.35 21.72
C CYS A 283 8.78 -12.66 21.07
N PRO A 284 8.97 -11.66 20.19
CA PRO A 284 7.87 -10.99 19.53
C PRO A 284 7.10 -11.97 18.64
N LYS A 285 5.78 -11.80 18.57
CA LYS A 285 4.91 -12.67 17.76
C LYS A 285 5.01 -12.33 16.28
N THR A 286 5.20 -11.04 15.97
CA THR A 286 5.28 -10.53 14.60
C THR A 286 6.38 -9.47 14.46
N SER A 287 6.89 -9.27 13.23
CA SER A 287 7.86 -8.21 12.93
C SER A 287 7.29 -6.80 13.07
N CYS A 288 5.96 -6.64 13.11
CA CYS A 288 5.29 -5.36 13.33
C CYS A 288 5.28 -4.94 14.80
N ASP A 289 5.60 -5.84 15.73
CA ASP A 289 5.59 -5.54 17.16
C ASP A 289 6.86 -4.78 17.60
N TYR A 290 7.89 -4.71 16.75
CA TYR A 290 9.15 -4.01 17.02
C TYR A 290 9.70 -3.22 15.83
N PHE A 291 10.59 -2.28 16.12
CA PHE A 291 11.32 -1.48 15.14
C PHE A 291 12.79 -1.37 15.55
N VAL A 292 13.71 -1.55 14.59
CA VAL A 292 15.15 -1.37 14.80
C VAL A 292 15.46 0.12 14.92
N GLU A 293 15.91 0.58 16.09
CA GLU A 293 16.29 1.98 16.29
C GLU A 293 17.68 2.28 15.75
N TYR A 294 18.66 1.44 16.09
CA TYR A 294 20.04 1.57 15.61
C TYR A 294 20.82 0.27 15.81
N ILE A 295 21.88 0.11 15.02
CA ILE A 295 22.85 -0.98 15.16
C ILE A 295 24.10 -0.41 15.81
N VAL A 296 24.45 -0.95 16.96
CA VAL A 296 25.70 -0.65 17.66
C VAL A 296 26.78 -1.58 17.12
N MET A 297 27.80 -0.98 16.52
CA MET A 297 29.04 -1.68 16.22
C MET A 297 29.95 -1.65 17.44
N LYS A 298 30.61 -2.77 17.70
CA LYS A 298 31.64 -2.85 18.72
C LYS A 298 32.84 -2.03 18.23
N ASP A 299 32.96 -0.81 18.72
CA ASP A 299 34.26 -0.21 19.00
C ASP A 299 34.59 -0.58 20.46
N GLU A 300 35.82 -0.94 20.78
CA GLU A 300 36.18 -1.56 22.08
C GLU A 300 35.78 -0.73 23.31
N ASN A 301 35.44 0.55 23.11
CA ASN A 301 35.08 1.50 24.16
C ASN A 301 33.57 1.68 24.43
N PHE A 302 32.66 1.09 23.63
CA PHE A 302 31.22 1.42 23.72
C PHE A 302 30.53 0.90 25.00
N TRP A 303 30.92 -0.27 25.52
CA TRP A 303 30.26 -0.89 26.67
C TRP A 303 30.40 -0.12 27.99
N ASN A 304 31.43 0.74 28.09
CA ASN A 304 31.64 1.59 29.26
C ASN A 304 30.78 2.86 29.24
N SER A 305 30.03 3.11 28.16
CA SER A 305 29.25 4.34 27.94
C SER A 305 27.73 4.15 27.92
N LEU A 306 27.25 2.90 27.98
CA LEU A 306 25.82 2.61 28.11
C LEU A 306 25.38 2.80 29.58
N PRO A 307 24.34 3.61 29.85
CA PRO A 307 23.80 3.79 31.20
C PRO A 307 23.11 2.53 31.76
#